data_AF-A0A671QT99-F1
#
_entry.id   AF-A0A671QT99-F1
#
_cell.length_a   1.000
_cell.length_b   1.000
_cell.length_c   1.000
_cell.angle_alpha   90.00
_cell.angle_beta   90.00
_cell.angle_gamma   90.00
#
_symmetry.space_group_name_H-M   'P 1'
#
loop_
_entity.id
_entity.type
_entity.pdbx_description
1 polymer ?
#
loop_
_entity_poly.entity_id
_entity_poly.type
_entity_poly.pdbx_seq_one_letter_code
_entity_poly.pdbx_strand_id
1 'polypeptide(L)'
;MEFPSPQLNPLHILDEDYCGQAKCMLERVGSWNFDIFLFDRLTNGNGLVFLTFNLLNQYGLIELFQLDMVKLRRFLVLVQEDYHNQNPYHNAVHAADVTQAMHCYLREPKLAESLTSFDILLGLLAAATHDLDHPGVNQPFLIKTNHYLAALYRNTSVLENHHWRSAVGLLRETELFSSLPAEDSIERQLGSLILATDISRQNEYLSRFRTHLDENDLCLGNASHRHFVLQMALKCADICNPCRPWELSKQWSEKVTEEFFHQGDIEKKHKLEISPLCDSEANTIASVQIGFMTYVVEPLFAEWARFSDTRLSQTMLGHLGLNKASWSAMEPEASGSSEEGESEPGRATEEPSSRVLSQGSQES
;
A
#
# COMPACT_ATOMS: atom_id res chain seq x y z
N MET A 1 -34.09 -40.74 43.96
CA MET A 1 -33.55 -40.55 42.61
C MET A 1 -33.36 -39.05 42.44
N GLU A 2 -32.16 -38.57 42.75
CA GLU A 2 -31.78 -37.18 42.50
C GLU A 2 -31.35 -37.08 41.03
N PHE A 3 -31.98 -36.18 40.30
CA PHE A 3 -31.57 -35.84 38.93
C PHE A 3 -30.31 -34.96 39.02
N PRO A 4 -29.25 -35.23 38.25
CA PRO A 4 -28.08 -34.37 38.22
C PRO A 4 -28.44 -33.04 37.54
N SER A 5 -28.12 -31.94 38.21
CA SER A 5 -28.19 -30.59 37.66
C SER A 5 -27.34 -30.48 36.38
N PRO A 6 -27.82 -29.81 35.32
CA PRO A 6 -27.00 -29.57 34.14
C PRO A 6 -25.82 -28.67 34.54
N GLN A 7 -24.60 -29.14 34.30
CA GLN A 7 -23.43 -28.28 34.30
C GLN A 7 -23.61 -27.26 33.17
N LEU A 8 -23.88 -26.01 33.56
CA LEU A 8 -23.73 -24.86 32.68
C LEU A 8 -22.26 -24.80 32.27
N ASN A 9 -21.97 -25.23 31.03
CA ASN A 9 -20.74 -24.83 30.35
C ASN A 9 -20.72 -23.29 30.35
N PRO A 10 -19.73 -22.64 30.97
CA PRO A 10 -19.52 -21.24 30.72
C PRO A 10 -19.13 -21.12 29.25
N LEU A 11 -20.03 -20.56 28.43
CA LEU A 11 -19.62 -19.93 27.19
C LEU A 11 -18.49 -18.98 27.57
N HIS A 12 -17.27 -19.30 27.14
CA HIS A 12 -16.11 -18.41 27.21
C HIS A 12 -16.49 -17.10 26.51
N ILE A 13 -17.00 -16.16 27.31
CA ILE A 13 -17.00 -14.74 27.01
C ILE A 13 -15.54 -14.41 26.67
N LEU A 14 -15.35 -13.84 25.48
CA LEU A 14 -14.11 -13.30 24.91
C LEU A 14 -13.02 -13.10 25.97
N ASP A 15 -12.02 -13.96 25.90
CA ASP A 15 -10.96 -14.11 26.89
C ASP A 15 -10.28 -12.74 27.14
N GLU A 16 -10.42 -12.21 28.36
CA GLU A 16 -9.88 -10.90 28.78
C GLU A 16 -8.36 -10.82 28.49
N ASP A 17 -7.68 -11.97 28.47
CA ASP A 17 -6.26 -12.13 28.19
C ASP A 17 -5.89 -11.71 26.76
N TYR A 18 -6.68 -12.08 25.75
CA TYR A 18 -6.40 -11.73 24.34
C TYR A 18 -6.60 -10.23 24.09
N CYS A 19 -7.68 -9.66 24.64
CA CYS A 19 -7.91 -8.22 24.61
C CYS A 19 -6.83 -7.46 25.40
N GLY A 20 -6.29 -8.03 26.48
CA GLY A 20 -5.16 -7.49 27.23
C GLY A 20 -3.88 -7.46 26.40
N GLN A 21 -3.53 -8.55 25.74
CA GLN A 21 -2.36 -8.65 24.87
C GLN A 21 -2.45 -7.67 23.68
N ALA A 22 -3.61 -7.56 23.03
CA ALA A 22 -3.83 -6.58 21.97
C ALA A 22 -3.60 -5.14 22.46
N LYS A 23 -4.08 -4.78 23.66
CA LYS A 23 -3.80 -3.47 24.27
C LYS A 23 -2.30 -3.26 24.52
N CYS A 24 -1.58 -4.26 25.01
CA CYS A 24 -0.13 -4.17 25.20
C CYS A 24 0.62 -3.99 23.88
N MET A 25 0.15 -4.59 22.78
CA MET A 25 0.74 -4.34 21.45
C MET A 25 0.55 -2.89 21.02
N LEU A 26 -0.63 -2.29 21.27
CA LEU A 26 -0.91 -0.90 20.91
C LEU A 26 -0.02 0.11 21.64
N GLU A 27 0.53 -0.21 22.82
CA GLU A 27 1.55 0.63 23.48
C GLU A 27 2.81 0.80 22.62
N ARG A 28 3.04 -0.11 21.67
CA ARG A 28 4.16 -0.11 20.72
C ARG A 28 3.70 0.10 19.29
N VAL A 29 2.50 0.67 19.07
CA VAL A 29 1.92 0.90 17.74
C VAL A 29 2.81 1.76 16.83
N GLY A 30 3.71 2.58 17.38
CA GLY A 30 4.67 3.34 16.59
C GLY A 30 5.97 2.61 16.23
N SER A 31 6.10 1.34 16.57
CA SER A 31 7.26 0.52 16.21
C SER A 31 7.17 0.08 14.74
N TRP A 32 8.26 0.23 13.98
CA TRP A 32 8.31 -0.28 12.61
C TRP A 32 8.21 -1.81 12.51
N ASN A 33 8.49 -2.51 13.61
CA ASN A 33 8.40 -3.97 13.72
C ASN A 33 7.06 -4.42 14.33
N PHE A 34 6.02 -3.58 14.29
CA PHE A 34 4.68 -3.96 14.77
C PHE A 34 4.15 -5.13 13.94
N ASP A 35 3.80 -6.24 14.61
CA ASP A 35 3.29 -7.44 13.95
C ASP A 35 1.77 -7.31 13.75
N ILE A 36 1.38 -6.80 12.59
CA ILE A 36 -0.02 -6.58 12.25
C ILE A 36 -0.82 -7.89 12.15
N PHE A 37 -0.17 -9.00 11.74
CA PHE A 37 -0.82 -10.30 11.65
C PHE A 37 -1.13 -10.89 13.02
N LEU A 38 -0.20 -10.77 13.98
CA LEU A 38 -0.48 -11.16 15.36
C LEU A 38 -1.57 -10.29 15.98
N PHE A 39 -1.51 -8.98 15.74
CA PHE A 39 -2.52 -8.05 16.24
C PHE A 39 -3.93 -8.39 15.72
N ASP A 40 -4.05 -8.69 14.43
CA ASP A 40 -5.31 -9.10 13.83
C ASP A 40 -5.84 -10.42 14.43
N ARG A 41 -4.96 -11.42 14.64
CA ARG A 41 -5.33 -12.67 15.32
C ARG A 41 -5.84 -12.45 16.75
N LEU A 42 -5.16 -11.60 17.53
CA LEU A 42 -5.55 -11.30 18.91
C LEU A 42 -6.85 -10.50 19.02
N THR A 43 -7.22 -9.78 17.95
CA THR A 43 -8.46 -9.00 17.88
C THR A 43 -9.57 -9.71 17.11
N ASN A 44 -9.39 -10.99 16.77
CA ASN A 44 -10.33 -11.80 16.00
C ASN A 44 -10.76 -11.12 14.69
N GLY A 45 -9.81 -10.63 13.90
CA GLY A 45 -10.09 -9.96 12.62
C GLY A 45 -10.51 -8.49 12.76
N ASN A 46 -10.43 -7.90 13.96
CA ASN A 46 -10.78 -6.50 14.20
C ASN A 46 -9.55 -5.56 14.20
N GLY A 47 -8.45 -5.96 13.56
CA GLY A 47 -7.19 -5.23 13.59
C GLY A 47 -7.36 -3.77 13.13
N LEU A 48 -8.05 -3.54 12.02
CA LEU A 48 -8.26 -2.20 11.46
C LEU A 48 -9.06 -1.29 12.40
N VAL A 49 -10.17 -1.80 12.96
CA VAL A 49 -11.03 -1.03 13.88
C VAL A 49 -10.26 -0.64 15.14
N PHE A 50 -9.62 -1.60 15.81
CA PHE A 50 -8.93 -1.34 17.07
C PHE A 50 -7.72 -0.41 16.90
N LEU A 51 -6.93 -0.62 15.85
CA LEU A 51 -5.74 0.19 15.58
C LEU A 51 -6.14 1.63 15.24
N THR A 52 -7.05 1.84 14.28
CA THR A 52 -7.44 3.18 13.85
C THR A 52 -8.14 3.94 14.97
N PHE A 53 -9.04 3.30 15.73
CA PHE A 53 -9.69 3.93 16.87
C PHE A 53 -8.66 4.35 17.94
N ASN A 54 -7.69 3.48 18.24
CA ASN A 54 -6.61 3.78 19.18
C ASN A 54 -5.77 4.99 18.73
N LEU A 55 -5.38 5.04 17.46
CA LEU A 55 -4.61 6.15 16.90
C LEU A 55 -5.38 7.47 16.94
N LEU A 56 -6.64 7.49 16.50
CA LEU A 56 -7.49 8.68 16.56
C LEU A 56 -7.63 9.22 17.98
N ASN A 57 -7.75 8.32 18.96
CA ASN A 57 -7.76 8.69 20.38
C ASN A 57 -6.38 9.19 20.87
N GLN A 58 -5.29 8.51 20.50
CA GLN A 58 -3.93 8.87 20.91
C GLN A 58 -3.51 10.26 20.40
N TYR A 59 -3.93 10.63 19.19
CA TYR A 59 -3.72 11.96 18.63
C TYR A 59 -4.72 13.02 19.16
N GLY A 60 -5.66 12.64 20.04
CA GLY A 60 -6.68 13.55 20.60
C GLY A 60 -7.73 14.01 19.59
N LEU A 61 -7.85 13.35 18.44
CA LEU A 61 -8.68 13.80 17.31
C LEU A 61 -10.17 13.64 17.61
N ILE A 62 -10.54 12.64 18.39
CA ILE A 62 -11.93 12.39 18.80
C ILE A 62 -12.47 13.60 19.57
N GLU A 63 -11.72 14.07 20.58
CA GLU A 63 -12.11 15.23 21.38
C GLU A 63 -12.02 16.52 20.56
N LEU A 64 -10.92 16.74 19.85
CA LEU A 64 -10.67 17.97 19.10
C LEU A 64 -11.74 18.25 18.03
N PHE A 65 -12.13 17.21 17.28
CA PHE A 65 -13.15 17.32 16.23
C PHE A 65 -14.56 16.98 16.71
N GLN A 66 -14.74 16.71 18.02
CA GLN A 66 -16.02 16.33 18.62
C GLN A 66 -16.68 15.16 17.88
N LEU A 67 -15.89 14.15 17.54
CA LEU A 67 -16.38 12.96 16.84
C LEU A 67 -17.22 12.13 17.82
N ASP A 68 -18.46 11.85 17.45
CA ASP A 68 -19.30 10.91 18.19
C ASP A 68 -18.66 9.51 18.13
N MET A 69 -18.28 8.96 19.29
CA MET A 69 -17.57 7.68 19.36
C MET A 69 -18.39 6.50 18.82
N VAL A 70 -19.72 6.56 18.89
CA VAL A 70 -20.61 5.53 18.35
C VAL A 70 -20.63 5.62 16.83
N LYS A 71 -20.76 6.82 16.27
CA LYS A 71 -20.66 7.05 14.81
C LYS A 71 -19.28 6.66 14.29
N LEU A 72 -18.21 7.03 14.99
CA LEU A 72 -16.83 6.67 14.63
C LEU A 72 -16.63 5.15 14.62
N ARG A 73 -17.04 4.45 15.69
CA ARG A 73 -16.94 2.99 15.73
C ARG A 73 -17.75 2.34 14.61
N ARG A 74 -18.97 2.82 14.36
CA ARG A 74 -19.80 2.32 13.25
C ARG A 74 -19.11 2.53 11.90
N PHE A 75 -18.54 3.72 11.65
CA PHE A 75 -17.78 4.00 10.44
C PHE A 75 -16.61 3.04 10.26
N LEU A 76 -15.78 2.85 11.29
CA LEU A 76 -14.62 1.95 11.19
C LEU A 76 -15.02 0.49 10.99
N VAL A 77 -16.13 0.04 11.60
CA VAL A 77 -16.66 -1.31 11.39
C VAL A 77 -17.14 -1.46 9.94
N LEU A 78 -17.91 -0.50 9.41
CA LEU A 78 -18.35 -0.55 8.01
C LEU A 78 -17.16 -0.58 7.05
N VAL A 79 -16.13 0.24 7.30
CA VAL A 79 -14.88 0.21 6.52
C VAL A 79 -14.25 -1.19 6.55
N GLN A 80 -14.10 -1.79 7.72
CA GLN A 80 -13.47 -3.11 7.86
C GLN A 80 -14.27 -4.22 7.17
N GLU A 81 -15.61 -4.21 7.29
CA GLU A 81 -16.46 -5.24 6.71
C GLU A 81 -16.63 -5.10 5.18
N ASP A 82 -16.43 -3.90 4.64
CA ASP A 82 -16.42 -3.65 3.19
C ASP A 82 -15.08 -4.04 2.54
N TYR A 83 -14.06 -4.41 3.33
CA TYR A 83 -12.90 -5.13 2.79
C TYR A 83 -13.20 -6.62 2.60
N HIS A 84 -12.70 -7.17 1.50
CA HIS A 84 -12.96 -8.55 1.11
C HIS A 84 -11.96 -9.49 1.79
N ASN A 85 -12.36 -10.09 2.92
CA ASN A 85 -11.51 -11.00 3.70
C ASN A 85 -11.05 -12.25 2.92
N GLN A 86 -11.68 -12.57 1.80
CA GLN A 86 -11.26 -13.64 0.89
C GLN A 86 -10.08 -13.28 0.00
N ASN A 87 -9.78 -11.98 -0.18
CA ASN A 87 -8.60 -11.54 -0.92
C ASN A 87 -7.34 -11.88 -0.08
N PRO A 88 -6.34 -12.58 -0.64
CA PRO A 88 -5.14 -12.93 0.10
C PRO A 88 -4.36 -11.71 0.63
N TYR A 89 -4.32 -10.61 -0.15
CA TYR A 89 -3.57 -9.39 0.15
C TYR A 89 -4.48 -8.18 0.38
N HIS A 90 -5.32 -7.78 -0.60
CA HIS A 90 -6.11 -6.55 -0.52
C HIS A 90 -7.37 -6.73 0.36
N ASN A 91 -7.14 -6.81 1.68
CA ASN A 91 -8.13 -6.99 2.74
C ASN A 91 -7.90 -6.00 3.92
N ALA A 92 -8.71 -6.09 4.97
CA ALA A 92 -8.64 -5.15 6.09
C ALA A 92 -7.31 -5.20 6.86
N VAL A 93 -6.58 -6.31 6.82
CA VAL A 93 -5.26 -6.43 7.48
C VAL A 93 -4.22 -5.60 6.75
N HIS A 94 -4.26 -5.57 5.41
CA HIS A 94 -3.41 -4.68 4.60
C HIS A 94 -3.73 -3.21 4.92
N ALA A 95 -5.01 -2.83 4.93
CA ALA A 95 -5.41 -1.48 5.32
C ALA A 95 -4.92 -1.09 6.72
N ALA A 96 -4.92 -2.03 7.67
CA ALA A 96 -4.41 -1.82 9.01
C ALA A 96 -2.87 -1.66 9.03
N ASP A 97 -2.14 -2.42 8.22
CA ASP A 97 -0.67 -2.28 8.04
C ASP A 97 -0.31 -0.91 7.46
N VAL A 98 -1.02 -0.48 6.40
CA VAL A 98 -0.84 0.84 5.77
C VAL A 98 -1.16 1.95 6.76
N THR A 99 -2.22 1.81 7.56
CA THR A 99 -2.56 2.79 8.61
C THR A 99 -1.48 2.87 9.69
N GLN A 100 -0.91 1.73 10.10
CA GLN A 100 0.18 1.68 11.06
C GLN A 100 1.48 2.28 10.50
N ALA A 101 1.82 1.98 9.24
CA ALA A 101 2.97 2.57 8.57
C ALA A 101 2.81 4.09 8.42
N MET A 102 1.61 4.54 8.03
CA MET A 102 1.27 5.96 7.96
C MET A 102 1.46 6.63 9.31
N HIS A 103 1.02 6.02 10.42
CA HIS A 103 1.31 6.52 11.77
C HIS A 103 2.82 6.69 12.04
N CYS A 104 3.66 5.73 11.65
CA CYS A 104 5.11 5.87 11.77
C CYS A 104 5.65 7.07 10.98
N TYR A 105 5.17 7.32 9.77
CA TYR A 105 5.58 8.49 8.97
C TYR A 105 5.06 9.81 9.55
N LEU A 106 3.83 9.86 10.04
CA LEU A 106 3.27 11.04 10.71
C LEU A 106 4.08 11.45 11.95
N ARG A 107 4.88 10.54 12.51
CA ARG A 107 5.78 10.80 13.65
C ARG A 107 7.19 11.23 13.26
N GLU A 108 7.55 11.21 11.97
CA GLU A 108 8.85 11.70 11.50
C GLU A 108 8.99 13.20 11.78
N PRO A 109 10.16 13.71 12.19
CA PRO A 109 10.31 15.07 12.75
C PRO A 109 9.72 16.17 11.87
N LYS A 110 10.04 16.19 10.57
CA LYS A 110 9.55 17.19 9.62
C LYS A 110 8.01 17.22 9.55
N LEU A 111 7.38 16.06 9.60
CA LEU A 111 5.92 15.93 9.56
C LEU A 111 5.29 16.23 10.92
N ALA A 112 5.80 15.65 12.00
CA ALA A 112 5.30 15.87 13.35
C ALA A 112 5.31 17.35 13.77
N GLU A 113 6.30 18.12 13.29
CA GLU A 113 6.41 19.56 13.56
C GLU A 113 5.48 20.44 12.68
N SER A 114 5.05 19.94 11.53
CA SER A 114 4.37 20.75 10.51
C SER A 114 2.90 20.40 10.30
N LEU A 115 2.51 19.14 10.56
CA LEU A 115 1.17 18.67 10.31
C LEU A 115 0.18 19.22 11.33
N THR A 116 -0.98 19.60 10.84
CA THR A 116 -2.14 19.94 11.64
C THR A 116 -2.88 18.68 12.07
N SER A 117 -3.70 18.76 13.12
CA SER A 117 -4.57 17.65 13.52
C SER A 117 -5.51 17.20 12.40
N PHE A 118 -5.89 18.11 11.49
CA PHE A 118 -6.73 17.80 10.34
C PHE A 118 -5.98 16.96 9.30
N ASP A 119 -4.70 17.24 9.08
CA ASP A 119 -3.86 16.42 8.20
C ASP A 119 -3.70 14.99 8.73
N ILE A 120 -3.50 14.86 10.05
CA ILE A 120 -3.37 13.56 10.72
C ILE A 120 -4.68 12.78 10.59
N LEU A 121 -5.82 13.43 10.84
CA LEU A 121 -7.15 12.83 10.64
C LEU A 121 -7.32 12.31 9.21
N LEU A 122 -7.04 13.15 8.20
CA LEU A 122 -7.14 12.76 6.79
C LEU A 122 -6.17 11.64 6.42
N GLY A 123 -4.92 11.71 6.88
CA GLY A 123 -3.90 10.70 6.58
C GLY A 123 -4.27 9.32 7.13
N LEU A 124 -4.76 9.26 8.37
CA LEU A 124 -5.22 8.00 8.97
C LEU A 124 -6.46 7.44 8.29
N LEU A 125 -7.44 8.28 7.96
CA LEU A 125 -8.65 7.84 7.26
C LEU A 125 -8.35 7.41 5.83
N ALA A 126 -7.50 8.14 5.10
CA ALA A 126 -7.06 7.75 3.76
C ALA A 126 -6.37 6.38 3.79
N ALA A 127 -5.44 6.16 4.72
CA ALA A 127 -4.77 4.87 4.87
C ALA A 127 -5.75 3.72 5.17
N ALA A 128 -6.71 3.95 6.07
CA ALA A 128 -7.70 2.96 6.46
C ALA A 128 -8.70 2.60 5.34
N THR A 129 -8.86 3.45 4.33
CA THR A 129 -9.86 3.27 3.26
C THR A 129 -9.27 3.25 1.84
N HIS A 130 -7.95 3.25 1.67
CA HIS A 130 -7.34 3.44 0.35
C HIS A 130 -7.65 2.33 -0.65
N ASP A 131 -7.98 1.13 -0.15
CA ASP A 131 -8.30 -0.09 -0.91
C ASP A 131 -9.71 -0.63 -0.61
N LEU A 132 -10.60 0.24 -0.11
CA LEU A 132 -11.94 -0.16 0.32
C LEU A 132 -12.74 -0.83 -0.80
N ASP A 133 -13.33 -2.01 -0.55
CA ASP A 133 -14.07 -2.80 -1.55
C ASP A 133 -13.21 -3.21 -2.78
N HIS A 134 -11.91 -3.46 -2.56
CA HIS A 134 -11.02 -3.97 -3.61
C HIS A 134 -11.44 -5.38 -4.08
N PRO A 135 -11.61 -5.61 -5.40
CA PRO A 135 -12.20 -6.85 -5.92
C PRO A 135 -11.22 -8.02 -6.08
N GLY A 136 -9.96 -7.84 -5.65
CA GLY A 136 -8.90 -8.85 -5.78
C GLY A 136 -8.32 -8.96 -7.20
N VAL A 137 -8.59 -7.98 -8.07
CA VAL A 137 -8.12 -7.93 -9.46
C VAL A 137 -7.73 -6.51 -9.86
N ASN A 138 -6.76 -6.39 -10.77
CA ASN A 138 -6.20 -5.11 -11.18
C ASN A 138 -7.08 -4.34 -12.20
N GLN A 139 -6.77 -3.05 -12.38
CA GLN A 139 -7.46 -2.18 -13.35
C GLN A 139 -7.47 -2.76 -14.79
N PRO A 140 -6.35 -3.24 -15.37
CA PRO A 140 -6.37 -3.86 -16.70
C PRO A 140 -7.37 -5.01 -16.83
N PHE A 141 -7.53 -5.83 -15.78
CA PHE A 141 -8.54 -6.89 -15.74
C PHE A 141 -9.97 -6.33 -15.80
N LEU A 142 -10.29 -5.31 -14.99
CA LEU A 142 -11.60 -4.68 -15.00
C LEU A 142 -11.94 -4.07 -16.37
N ILE A 143 -10.95 -3.46 -17.04
CA ILE A 143 -11.12 -2.88 -18.38
C ILE A 143 -11.38 -3.98 -19.41
N LYS A 144 -10.53 -5.02 -19.49
CA LYS A 144 -10.64 -6.06 -20.52
C LYS A 144 -11.88 -6.94 -20.36
N THR A 145 -12.44 -7.02 -19.15
CA THR A 145 -13.69 -7.73 -18.86
C THR A 145 -14.95 -6.85 -18.96
N ASN A 146 -14.81 -5.56 -19.31
CA ASN A 146 -15.90 -4.58 -19.34
C ASN A 146 -16.68 -4.50 -18.02
N HIS A 147 -15.97 -4.60 -16.89
CA HIS A 147 -16.58 -4.44 -15.57
C HIS A 147 -17.21 -3.04 -15.45
N TYR A 148 -18.35 -2.93 -14.76
CA TYR A 148 -19.11 -1.67 -14.70
C TYR A 148 -18.30 -0.51 -14.08
N LEU A 149 -17.37 -0.81 -13.16
CA LEU A 149 -16.47 0.19 -12.57
C LEU A 149 -15.55 0.84 -13.62
N ALA A 150 -15.05 0.06 -14.60
CA ALA A 150 -14.22 0.59 -15.66
C ALA A 150 -15.00 1.61 -16.52
N ALA A 151 -16.28 1.32 -16.79
CA ALA A 151 -17.17 2.25 -17.48
C ALA A 151 -17.50 3.50 -16.62
N LEU A 152 -17.79 3.30 -15.32
CA LEU A 152 -18.13 4.37 -14.37
C LEU A 152 -16.99 5.39 -14.25
N TYR A 153 -15.75 4.92 -14.15
CA TYR A 153 -14.56 5.75 -13.96
C TYR A 153 -13.74 5.95 -15.24
N ARG A 154 -14.32 5.61 -16.41
CA ARG A 154 -13.74 5.86 -17.74
C ARG A 154 -12.29 5.40 -17.86
N ASN A 155 -12.02 4.19 -17.40
CA ASN A 155 -10.71 3.52 -17.46
C ASN A 155 -9.54 4.32 -16.83
N THR A 156 -9.81 5.25 -15.91
CA THR A 156 -8.77 6.09 -15.27
C THR A 156 -8.83 5.94 -13.77
N SER A 157 -7.75 5.42 -13.15
CA SER A 157 -7.64 5.13 -11.71
C SER A 157 -8.92 4.48 -11.18
N VAL A 158 -9.36 3.41 -11.85
CA VAL A 158 -10.68 2.78 -11.69
C VAL A 158 -10.86 2.29 -10.27
N LEU A 159 -9.82 1.64 -9.73
CA LEU A 159 -9.82 1.09 -8.37
C LEU A 159 -9.77 2.22 -7.34
N GLU A 160 -8.85 3.17 -7.49
CA GLU A 160 -8.66 4.24 -6.51
C GLU A 160 -9.86 5.19 -6.46
N ASN A 161 -10.51 5.45 -7.59
CA ASN A 161 -11.79 6.15 -7.60
C ASN A 161 -12.89 5.34 -6.89
N HIS A 162 -12.95 4.02 -7.10
CA HIS A 162 -13.90 3.16 -6.40
C HIS A 162 -13.72 3.24 -4.89
N HIS A 163 -12.50 3.01 -4.40
CA HIS A 163 -12.14 3.10 -2.97
C HIS A 163 -12.51 4.47 -2.38
N TRP A 164 -12.17 5.56 -3.08
CA TRP A 164 -12.53 6.91 -2.67
C TRP A 164 -14.05 7.11 -2.58
N ARG A 165 -14.81 6.73 -3.61
CA ARG A 165 -16.26 6.96 -3.62
C ARG A 165 -16.97 6.09 -2.59
N SER A 166 -16.51 4.86 -2.35
CA SER A 166 -16.98 3.99 -1.27
C SER A 166 -16.72 4.61 0.11
N ALA A 167 -15.50 5.13 0.35
CA ALA A 167 -15.14 5.79 1.61
C ALA A 167 -16.03 7.02 1.88
N VAL A 168 -16.30 7.82 0.85
CA VAL A 168 -17.24 8.96 0.92
C VAL A 168 -18.66 8.49 1.22
N GLY A 169 -19.10 7.38 0.61
CA GLY A 169 -20.40 6.76 0.91
C GLY A 169 -20.55 6.44 2.40
N LEU A 170 -19.56 5.76 2.99
CA LEU A 170 -19.57 5.39 4.41
C LEU A 170 -19.49 6.60 5.34
N LEU A 171 -18.69 7.63 4.99
CA LEU A 171 -18.63 8.87 5.76
C LEU A 171 -19.99 9.57 5.85
N ARG A 172 -20.70 9.65 4.71
CA ARG A 172 -22.04 10.25 4.64
C ARG A 172 -23.09 9.41 5.35
N GLU A 173 -23.07 8.08 5.17
CA GLU A 173 -24.03 7.18 5.84
C GLU A 173 -23.91 7.24 7.37
N THR A 174 -22.68 7.32 7.86
CA THR A 174 -22.41 7.37 9.30
C THR A 174 -22.56 8.77 9.88
N GLU A 175 -22.65 9.79 9.02
CA GLU A 175 -22.68 11.20 9.39
C GLU A 175 -21.53 11.55 10.34
N LEU A 176 -20.35 10.95 10.15
CA LEU A 176 -19.21 11.10 11.07
C LEU A 176 -18.74 12.56 11.15
N PHE A 177 -18.85 13.29 10.04
CA PHE A 177 -18.43 14.68 9.92
C PHE A 177 -19.58 15.68 9.80
N SER A 178 -20.81 15.29 10.16
CA SER A 178 -21.99 16.17 10.04
C SER A 178 -21.88 17.46 10.88
N SER A 179 -21.00 17.48 11.89
CA SER A 179 -20.72 18.66 12.72
C SER A 179 -19.63 19.58 12.15
N LEU A 180 -18.91 19.16 11.09
CA LEU A 180 -17.82 19.92 10.49
C LEU A 180 -18.33 20.79 9.32
N PRO A 181 -17.94 22.08 9.24
CA PRO A 181 -18.53 23.04 8.30
C PRO A 181 -18.09 22.86 6.82
N ALA A 182 -17.19 21.92 6.51
CA ALA A 182 -16.54 21.81 5.19
C ALA A 182 -16.41 20.35 4.69
N GLU A 183 -17.47 19.56 4.80
CA GLU A 183 -17.50 18.14 4.40
C GLU A 183 -17.04 17.89 2.95
N ASP A 184 -17.53 18.67 1.99
CA ASP A 184 -17.10 18.57 0.58
C ASP A 184 -15.58 18.77 0.39
N SER A 185 -14.96 19.59 1.25
CA SER A 185 -13.51 19.82 1.20
C SER A 185 -12.73 18.66 1.81
N ILE A 186 -13.28 17.98 2.81
CA ILE A 186 -12.72 16.76 3.41
C ILE A 186 -12.73 15.65 2.37
N GLU A 187 -13.88 15.41 1.73
CA GLU A 187 -14.03 14.34 0.73
C GLU A 187 -13.06 14.49 -0.45
N ARG A 188 -12.81 15.72 -0.91
CA ARG A 188 -11.86 15.99 -1.99
C ARG A 188 -10.41 15.74 -1.58
N GLN A 189 -10.03 16.15 -0.37
CA GLN A 189 -8.66 15.92 0.13
C GLN A 189 -8.42 14.43 0.42
N LEU A 190 -9.41 13.74 0.98
CA LEU A 190 -9.39 12.29 1.16
C LEU A 190 -9.21 11.57 -0.18
N GLY A 191 -10.02 11.91 -1.18
CA GLY A 191 -9.89 11.36 -2.53
C GLY A 191 -8.55 11.67 -3.17
N SER A 192 -8.01 12.87 -2.95
CA SER A 192 -6.69 13.24 -3.45
C SER A 192 -5.56 12.40 -2.83
N LEU A 193 -5.68 11.99 -1.57
CA LEU A 193 -4.73 11.06 -0.95
C LEU A 193 -4.86 9.66 -1.55
N ILE A 194 -6.07 9.12 -1.62
CA ILE A 194 -6.35 7.78 -2.16
C ILE A 194 -5.92 7.67 -3.63
N LEU A 195 -6.26 8.65 -4.48
CA LEU A 195 -5.85 8.65 -5.89
C LEU A 195 -4.33 8.67 -6.10
N ALA A 196 -3.54 9.05 -5.10
CA ALA A 196 -2.09 9.00 -5.19
C ALA A 196 -1.53 7.58 -5.07
N THR A 197 -2.30 6.62 -4.53
CA THR A 197 -1.87 5.22 -4.39
C THR A 197 -1.88 4.48 -5.73
N ASP A 198 -2.55 5.01 -6.76
CA ASP A 198 -2.52 4.46 -8.12
C ASP A 198 -1.07 4.27 -8.59
N ILE A 199 -0.65 3.01 -8.62
CA ILE A 199 0.73 2.63 -8.88
C ILE A 199 1.14 2.93 -10.33
N SER A 200 0.18 2.95 -11.26
CA SER A 200 0.43 3.30 -12.66
C SER A 200 0.88 4.75 -12.83
N ARG A 201 0.57 5.60 -11.83
CA ARG A 201 0.95 7.01 -11.80
C ARG A 201 2.17 7.29 -10.91
N GLN A 202 2.83 6.28 -10.36
CA GLN A 202 3.98 6.48 -9.48
C GLN A 202 5.06 7.40 -10.08
N ASN A 203 5.38 7.24 -11.37
CA ASN A 203 6.40 8.06 -12.03
C ASN A 203 6.04 9.55 -12.01
N GLU A 204 4.76 9.92 -12.16
CA GLU A 204 4.29 11.31 -12.08
C GLU A 204 4.58 11.90 -10.69
N TYR A 205 4.17 11.20 -9.64
CA TYR A 205 4.36 11.63 -8.25
C TYR A 205 5.84 11.66 -7.87
N LEU A 206 6.60 10.63 -8.24
CA LEU A 206 8.02 10.50 -7.90
C LEU A 206 8.86 11.56 -8.61
N SER A 207 8.62 11.81 -9.91
CA SER A 207 9.30 12.87 -10.65
C SER A 207 9.04 14.23 -10.04
N ARG A 208 7.77 14.54 -9.70
CA ARG A 208 7.42 15.79 -9.04
C ARG A 208 8.09 15.93 -7.67
N PHE A 209 8.12 14.85 -6.88
CA PHE A 209 8.77 14.86 -5.57
C PHE A 209 10.28 15.08 -5.69
N ARG A 210 10.93 14.38 -6.63
CA ARG A 210 12.35 14.58 -6.94
C ARG A 210 12.65 16.02 -7.32
N THR A 211 11.86 16.62 -8.22
CA THR A 211 12.04 18.04 -8.60
C THR A 211 11.98 18.95 -7.39
N HIS A 212 10.98 18.79 -6.53
CA HIS A 212 10.85 19.58 -5.31
C HIS A 212 12.04 19.38 -4.33
N LEU A 213 12.61 18.17 -4.26
CA LEU A 213 13.80 17.88 -3.44
C LEU A 213 15.08 18.45 -4.06
N ASP A 214 15.20 18.44 -5.38
CA ASP A 214 16.35 18.99 -6.11
C ASP A 214 16.37 20.53 -6.03
N GLU A 215 15.19 21.16 -6.13
CA GLU A 215 15.01 22.61 -6.04
C GLU A 215 14.95 23.13 -4.59
N ASN A 216 14.79 22.22 -3.62
CA ASN A 216 14.67 22.50 -2.18
C ASN A 216 13.57 23.55 -1.87
N ASP A 217 12.41 23.41 -2.52
CA ASP A 217 11.29 24.35 -2.43
C ASP A 217 10.07 23.81 -1.62
N LEU A 218 10.18 22.61 -1.04
CA LEU A 218 9.15 22.04 -0.15
C LEU A 218 8.98 22.84 1.14
N CYS A 219 8.06 23.82 1.12
CA CYS A 219 7.60 24.54 2.29
C CYS A 219 6.47 23.79 3.04
N LEU A 220 6.76 23.08 4.13
CA LEU A 220 5.73 22.42 4.95
C LEU A 220 4.82 23.38 5.74
N GLY A 221 5.10 24.69 5.73
CA GLY A 221 4.13 25.70 6.17
C GLY A 221 2.97 25.88 5.17
N ASN A 222 3.15 25.48 3.90
CA ASN A 222 2.14 25.55 2.86
C ASN A 222 1.26 24.29 2.86
N ALA A 223 -0.06 24.47 2.92
CA ALA A 223 -1.02 23.36 2.96
C ALA A 223 -0.93 22.42 1.74
N SER A 224 -0.72 22.95 0.53
CA SER A 224 -0.58 22.13 -0.67
C SER A 224 0.70 21.30 -0.66
N HIS A 225 1.80 21.81 -0.09
CA HIS A 225 3.06 21.07 0.01
C HIS A 225 2.95 20.01 1.10
N ARG A 226 2.35 20.31 2.27
CA ARG A 226 2.06 19.27 3.28
C ARG A 226 1.20 18.16 2.71
N HIS A 227 0.11 18.51 2.02
CA HIS A 227 -0.80 17.53 1.41
C HIS A 227 -0.07 16.66 0.39
N PHE A 228 0.78 17.25 -0.45
CA PHE A 228 1.61 16.49 -1.39
C PHE A 228 2.57 15.54 -0.67
N VAL A 229 3.21 15.96 0.42
CA VAL A 229 4.07 15.07 1.19
C VAL A 229 3.27 13.96 1.89
N LEU A 230 2.03 14.22 2.32
CA LEU A 230 1.14 13.17 2.83
C LEU A 230 0.77 12.15 1.75
N GLN A 231 0.56 12.59 0.49
CA GLN A 231 0.39 11.67 -0.64
C GLN A 231 1.63 10.77 -0.78
N MET A 232 2.83 11.35 -0.73
CA MET A 232 4.07 10.56 -0.81
C MET A 232 4.23 9.61 0.38
N ALA A 233 3.86 10.02 1.59
CA ALA A 233 3.89 9.17 2.78
C ALA A 233 2.89 8.01 2.67
N LEU A 234 1.67 8.26 2.17
CA LEU A 234 0.69 7.20 1.94
C LEU A 234 1.15 6.23 0.86
N LYS A 235 1.76 6.73 -0.23
CA LYS A 235 2.40 5.87 -1.23
C LYS A 235 3.49 5.01 -0.61
N CYS A 236 4.34 5.57 0.25
CA CYS A 236 5.34 4.78 0.95
C CYS A 236 4.67 3.70 1.81
N ALA A 237 3.61 4.05 2.55
CA ALA A 237 2.91 3.14 3.46
C ALA A 237 2.30 1.96 2.73
N ASP A 238 1.67 2.23 1.58
CA ASP A 238 1.01 1.25 0.73
C ASP A 238 1.98 0.17 0.20
N ILE A 239 3.20 0.56 -0.19
CA ILE A 239 4.20 -0.36 -0.74
C ILE A 239 5.38 -0.63 0.20
N CYS A 240 5.20 -0.47 1.52
CA CYS A 240 6.29 -0.61 2.49
C CYS A 240 6.59 -2.05 2.91
N ASN A 241 5.85 -3.08 2.45
CA ASN A 241 6.08 -4.44 2.96
C ASN A 241 7.53 -4.93 2.77
N PRO A 242 8.19 -4.69 1.62
CA PRO A 242 9.61 -4.99 1.43
C PRO A 242 10.56 -4.28 2.40
N CYS A 243 10.12 -3.18 3.02
CA CYS A 243 10.87 -2.40 4.01
C CYS A 243 10.64 -2.89 5.45
N ARG A 244 9.80 -3.91 5.68
CA ARG A 244 9.56 -4.55 6.99
C ARG A 244 10.61 -5.64 7.28
N PRO A 245 10.74 -6.08 8.54
CA PRO A 245 11.53 -7.28 8.87
C PRO A 245 11.14 -8.47 7.97
N TRP A 246 12.12 -9.33 7.66
CA TRP A 246 11.96 -10.44 6.74
C TRP A 246 10.69 -11.27 6.96
N GLU A 247 10.36 -11.63 8.20
CA GLU A 247 9.19 -12.47 8.50
C GLU A 247 7.85 -11.82 8.11
N LEU A 248 7.73 -10.50 8.22
CA LEU A 248 6.53 -9.77 7.79
C LEU A 248 6.56 -9.56 6.27
N SER A 249 7.70 -9.13 5.73
CA SER A 249 7.91 -8.92 4.30
C SER A 249 7.59 -10.18 3.51
N LYS A 250 8.07 -11.34 3.94
CA LYS A 250 7.83 -12.64 3.32
C LYS A 250 6.34 -13.01 3.30
N GLN A 251 5.63 -12.87 4.43
CA GLN A 251 4.19 -13.15 4.49
C GLN A 251 3.41 -12.27 3.51
N TRP A 252 3.75 -10.98 3.43
CA TRP A 252 3.13 -10.06 2.46
C TRP A 252 3.46 -10.43 1.00
N SER A 253 4.72 -10.79 0.71
CA SER A 253 5.14 -11.26 -0.62
C SER A 253 4.39 -12.52 -1.05
N GLU A 254 4.18 -13.48 -0.16
CA GLU A 254 3.41 -14.70 -0.42
C GLU A 254 1.95 -14.36 -0.73
N LYS A 255 1.32 -13.51 0.09
CA LYS A 255 -0.07 -13.08 -0.08
C LYS A 255 -0.33 -12.31 -1.36
N VAL A 256 0.50 -11.31 -1.68
CA VAL A 256 0.31 -10.50 -2.90
C VAL A 256 0.50 -11.36 -4.15
N THR A 257 1.44 -12.29 -4.11
CA THR A 257 1.69 -13.18 -5.26
C THR A 257 0.59 -14.23 -5.40
N GLU A 258 0.03 -14.76 -4.30
CA GLU A 258 -1.15 -15.62 -4.33
C GLU A 258 -2.34 -14.92 -5.01
N GLU A 259 -2.58 -13.65 -4.70
CA GLU A 259 -3.66 -12.87 -5.31
C GLU A 259 -3.42 -12.61 -6.81
N PHE A 260 -2.19 -12.27 -7.20
CA PHE A 260 -1.82 -12.13 -8.63
C PHE A 260 -2.01 -13.45 -9.40
N PHE A 261 -1.56 -14.56 -8.83
CA PHE A 261 -1.69 -15.87 -9.48
C PHE A 261 -3.15 -16.31 -9.56
N HIS A 262 -3.97 -15.99 -8.56
CA HIS A 262 -5.41 -16.21 -8.62
C HIS A 262 -6.07 -15.45 -9.79
N GLN A 263 -5.70 -14.19 -10.01
CA GLN A 263 -6.15 -13.46 -11.20
C GLN A 263 -5.70 -14.15 -12.49
N GLY A 264 -4.45 -14.59 -12.57
CA GLY A 264 -3.91 -15.29 -13.75
C GLY A 264 -4.63 -16.60 -14.05
N ASP A 265 -5.01 -17.36 -13.02
CA ASP A 265 -5.82 -18.57 -13.16
C ASP A 265 -7.19 -18.28 -13.75
N ILE A 266 -7.84 -17.19 -13.30
CA ILE A 266 -9.12 -16.73 -13.87
C ILE A 266 -8.92 -16.35 -15.34
N GLU A 267 -7.88 -15.57 -15.65
CA GLU A 267 -7.57 -15.14 -17.02
C GLU A 267 -7.34 -16.34 -17.94
N LYS A 268 -6.51 -17.30 -17.53
CA LYS A 268 -6.23 -18.55 -18.25
C LYS A 268 -7.50 -19.38 -18.46
N LYS A 269 -8.30 -19.58 -17.41
CA LYS A 269 -9.56 -20.33 -17.47
C LYS A 269 -10.56 -19.72 -18.43
N HIS A 270 -10.64 -18.39 -18.48
CA HIS A 270 -11.54 -17.65 -19.35
C HIS A 270 -10.93 -17.26 -20.71
N LYS A 271 -9.74 -17.77 -21.03
CA LYS A 271 -9.01 -17.52 -22.29
C LYS A 271 -8.76 -16.04 -22.56
N LEU A 272 -8.52 -15.28 -21.50
CA LEU A 272 -8.03 -13.91 -21.56
C LEU A 272 -6.50 -13.92 -21.65
N GLU A 273 -5.92 -12.84 -22.19
CA GLU A 273 -4.47 -12.62 -22.07
C GLU A 273 -4.11 -12.52 -20.58
N ILE A 274 -3.16 -13.35 -20.14
CA ILE A 274 -2.70 -13.34 -18.75
C ILE A 274 -1.92 -12.06 -18.49
N SER A 275 -2.29 -11.34 -17.45
CA SER A 275 -1.65 -10.08 -17.08
C SER A 275 -0.20 -10.30 -16.65
N PRO A 276 0.70 -9.32 -16.86
CA PRO A 276 2.06 -9.39 -16.35
C PRO A 276 2.08 -9.73 -14.86
N LEU A 277 3.06 -10.53 -14.42
CA LEU A 277 3.24 -11.03 -13.05
C LEU A 277 2.15 -12.01 -12.54
N CYS A 278 1.05 -12.20 -13.26
CA CYS A 278 -0.06 -13.04 -12.83
C CYS A 278 0.09 -14.51 -13.28
N ASP A 279 1.05 -14.82 -14.15
CA ASP A 279 1.29 -16.19 -14.61
C ASP A 279 2.24 -16.96 -13.66
N SER A 280 1.70 -17.93 -12.92
CA SER A 280 2.47 -18.78 -12.00
C SER A 280 3.40 -19.77 -12.69
N GLU A 281 3.21 -20.04 -13.99
CA GLU A 281 4.12 -20.89 -14.78
C GLU A 281 5.33 -20.11 -15.29
N ALA A 282 5.19 -18.80 -15.48
CA ALA A 282 6.24 -17.92 -15.98
C ALA A 282 6.98 -17.12 -14.89
N ASN A 283 6.37 -16.95 -13.71
CA ASN A 283 6.92 -16.12 -12.64
C ASN A 283 7.08 -16.92 -11.34
N THR A 284 8.15 -16.63 -10.60
CA THR A 284 8.33 -17.08 -9.21
C THR A 284 8.08 -15.93 -8.25
N ILE A 285 7.71 -16.22 -6.99
CA ILE A 285 7.60 -15.18 -5.95
C ILE A 285 8.90 -14.36 -5.88
N ALA A 286 10.07 -15.01 -5.89
CA ALA A 286 11.36 -14.34 -5.85
C ALA A 286 11.54 -13.34 -7.00
N SER A 287 11.30 -13.76 -8.24
CA SER A 287 11.43 -12.89 -9.42
C SER A 287 10.48 -11.68 -9.39
N VAL A 288 9.22 -11.89 -8.96
CA VAL A 288 8.22 -10.82 -8.79
C VAL A 288 8.69 -9.81 -7.74
N GLN A 289 9.15 -10.31 -6.59
CA GLN A 289 9.59 -9.44 -5.49
C GLN A 289 10.87 -8.68 -5.83
N ILE A 290 11.87 -9.32 -6.45
CA ILE A 290 13.11 -8.65 -6.87
C ILE A 290 12.80 -7.53 -7.87
N GLY A 291 11.94 -7.79 -8.86
CA GLY A 291 11.50 -6.78 -9.83
C GLY A 291 10.78 -5.61 -9.15
N PHE A 292 9.78 -5.91 -8.32
CA PHE A 292 9.03 -4.89 -7.58
C PHE A 292 9.93 -4.03 -6.69
N MET A 293 10.81 -4.67 -5.91
CA MET A 293 11.76 -3.96 -5.05
C MET A 293 12.66 -3.03 -5.87
N THR A 294 13.22 -3.51 -6.99
CA THR A 294 14.17 -2.75 -7.82
C THR A 294 13.53 -1.55 -8.53
N TYR A 295 12.37 -1.76 -9.13
CA TYR A 295 11.80 -0.79 -10.06
C TYR A 295 10.72 0.09 -9.45
N VAL A 296 10.13 -0.32 -8.32
CA VAL A 296 9.01 0.39 -7.69
C VAL A 296 9.38 0.89 -6.31
N VAL A 297 9.87 0.01 -5.43
CA VAL A 297 10.10 0.34 -4.01
C VAL A 297 11.38 1.17 -3.82
N GLU A 298 12.52 0.68 -4.30
CA GLU A 298 13.82 1.35 -4.14
C GLU A 298 13.80 2.82 -4.60
N PRO A 299 13.26 3.16 -5.80
CA PRO A 299 13.21 4.56 -6.24
C PRO A 299 12.37 5.45 -5.31
N LEU A 300 11.22 4.96 -4.82
CA LEU A 300 10.36 5.74 -3.92
C LEU A 300 11.05 5.97 -2.57
N PHE A 301 11.57 4.91 -1.96
CA PHE A 301 12.18 4.99 -0.63
C PHE A 301 13.51 5.73 -0.64
N ALA A 302 14.24 5.73 -1.76
CA ALA A 302 15.43 6.57 -1.91
C ALA A 302 15.08 8.07 -1.86
N GLU A 303 14.04 8.51 -2.57
CA GLU A 303 13.58 9.91 -2.51
C GLU A 303 12.95 10.25 -1.16
N TRP A 304 12.20 9.32 -0.56
CA TRP A 304 11.68 9.49 0.80
C TRP A 304 12.80 9.67 1.82
N ALA A 305 13.89 8.88 1.73
CA ALA A 305 15.05 9.02 2.61
C ALA A 305 15.78 10.35 2.39
N ARG A 306 15.82 10.88 1.16
CA ARG A 306 16.32 12.25 0.91
C ARG A 306 15.46 13.31 1.60
N PHE A 307 14.14 13.13 1.61
CA PHE A 307 13.23 14.03 2.31
C PHE A 307 13.33 13.91 3.84
N SER A 308 13.30 12.69 4.37
CA SER A 308 13.30 12.36 5.79
C SER A 308 14.52 11.49 6.11
N ASP A 309 15.70 12.09 6.19
CA ASP A 309 16.94 11.36 6.50
C ASP A 309 17.04 11.05 7.99
N THR A 310 16.30 10.01 8.40
CA THR A 310 16.17 9.58 9.79
C THR A 310 16.54 8.10 9.93
N ARG A 311 16.63 7.65 11.18
CA ARG A 311 16.84 6.22 11.47
C ARG A 311 15.75 5.33 10.86
N LEU A 312 14.50 5.81 10.77
CA LEU A 312 13.41 5.03 10.17
C LEU A 312 13.68 4.79 8.70
N SER A 313 14.00 5.83 7.92
CA SER A 313 14.37 5.72 6.50
C SER A 313 15.55 4.78 6.26
N GLN A 314 16.62 4.90 7.07
CA GLN A 314 17.76 3.99 6.97
C GLN A 314 17.39 2.54 7.33
N THR A 315 16.50 2.34 8.30
CA THR A 315 15.99 1.01 8.67
C THR A 315 15.18 0.38 7.53
N MET A 316 14.30 1.17 6.89
CA MET A 316 13.49 0.72 5.76
C MET A 316 14.34 0.31 4.56
N LEU A 317 15.31 1.15 4.16
CA LEU A 317 16.25 0.84 3.08
C LEU A 317 17.14 -0.36 3.43
N GLY A 318 17.55 -0.50 4.70
CA GLY A 318 18.31 -1.64 5.18
C GLY A 318 17.54 -2.96 5.05
N HIS A 319 16.28 -3.00 5.51
CA HIS A 319 15.41 -4.15 5.32
C HIS A 319 15.16 -4.45 3.84
N LEU A 320 14.91 -3.42 3.02
CA LEU A 320 14.72 -3.58 1.58
C LEU A 320 15.90 -4.31 0.93
N GLY A 321 17.13 -3.88 1.22
CA GLY A 321 18.34 -4.55 0.73
C GLY A 321 18.51 -5.98 1.24
N LEU A 322 18.29 -6.23 2.54
CA LEU A 322 18.38 -7.57 3.14
C LEU A 322 17.32 -8.54 2.58
N ASN A 323 16.09 -8.06 2.41
CA ASN A 323 14.98 -8.86 1.91
C ASN A 323 15.17 -9.17 0.43
N LYS A 324 15.63 -8.20 -0.37
CA LYS A 324 15.99 -8.42 -1.77
C LYS A 324 17.10 -9.47 -1.91
N ALA A 325 18.17 -9.37 -1.12
CA ALA A 325 19.24 -10.37 -1.10
C ALA A 325 18.73 -11.76 -0.70
N SER A 326 17.79 -11.82 0.24
CA SER A 326 17.17 -13.08 0.69
C SER A 326 16.36 -13.74 -0.43
N TRP A 327 15.59 -12.96 -1.20
CA TRP A 327 14.90 -13.49 -2.38
C TRP A 327 15.86 -13.92 -3.49
N SER A 328 16.91 -13.15 -3.76
CA SER A 328 17.93 -13.53 -4.76
C SER A 328 18.64 -14.83 -4.40
N ALA A 329 18.87 -15.10 -3.11
CA ALA A 329 19.44 -16.37 -2.64
C ALA A 329 18.48 -17.57 -2.76
N MET A 330 17.18 -17.32 -2.96
CA MET A 330 16.16 -18.37 -3.17
C MET A 330 15.90 -18.66 -4.64
N GLU A 331 16.42 -17.85 -5.57
CA GLU A 331 16.36 -18.21 -6.99
C GLU A 331 17.31 -19.39 -7.25
N PRO A 332 16.90 -20.37 -8.07
CA PRO A 332 17.81 -21.42 -8.50
C PRO A 332 19.01 -20.76 -9.18
N GLU A 333 20.24 -21.14 -8.82
CA GLU A 333 21.41 -20.78 -9.62
C GLU A 333 21.10 -21.16 -11.06
N ALA A 334 21.03 -20.16 -11.94
CA ALA A 334 20.94 -20.41 -13.37
C ALA A 334 22.10 -21.34 -13.69
N SER A 335 21.78 -22.59 -14.07
CA SER A 335 22.77 -23.60 -14.43
C SER A 335 23.73 -22.95 -15.43
N GLY A 336 24.97 -22.74 -14.99
CA GLY A 336 25.99 -22.17 -15.83
C GLY A 336 26.17 -23.03 -17.08
N SER A 337 25.66 -22.57 -18.22
CA SER A 337 26.20 -22.98 -19.50
C SER A 337 27.43 -22.12 -19.76
N SER A 338 28.55 -22.58 -19.19
CA SER A 338 29.86 -22.34 -19.76
C SER A 338 29.88 -22.89 -21.19
N GLU A 339 29.85 -22.01 -22.18
CA GLU A 339 30.51 -22.27 -23.46
C GLU A 339 31.55 -21.18 -23.66
N GLU A 340 32.77 -21.49 -23.21
CA GLU A 340 33.99 -20.93 -23.75
C GLU A 340 34.03 -21.23 -25.25
N GLY A 341 33.72 -20.24 -26.08
CA GLY A 341 34.02 -20.23 -27.50
C GLY A 341 35.24 -19.37 -27.75
N GLU A 342 36.44 -19.92 -27.55
CA GLU A 342 37.67 -19.36 -28.10
C GLU A 342 37.53 -19.24 -29.63
N SER A 343 37.62 -18.03 -30.18
CA SER A 343 38.14 -17.85 -31.55
C SER A 343 38.56 -16.40 -31.82
N GLU A 344 39.88 -16.18 -31.88
CA GLU A 344 40.53 -15.21 -32.75
C GLU A 344 41.87 -15.83 -33.20
N PRO A 345 42.56 -15.36 -34.28
CA PRO A 345 42.26 -14.24 -35.19
C PRO A 345 42.46 -14.58 -36.69
N GLY A 346 41.96 -13.74 -37.62
CA GLY A 346 42.28 -13.94 -39.05
C GLY A 346 41.76 -12.94 -40.08
N ARG A 347 42.50 -11.84 -40.26
CA ARG A 347 42.86 -11.14 -41.52
C ARG A 347 41.79 -10.55 -42.47
N ALA A 348 41.95 -9.24 -42.67
CA ALA A 348 41.42 -8.31 -43.67
C ALA A 348 41.25 -8.82 -45.12
N THR A 349 40.24 -8.27 -45.83
CA THR A 349 40.39 -7.58 -47.13
C THR A 349 39.13 -6.78 -47.53
N GLU A 350 39.36 -5.51 -47.86
CA GLU A 350 38.78 -4.70 -48.96
C GLU A 350 37.29 -4.30 -49.02
N GLU A 351 37.10 -2.98 -48.87
CA GLU A 351 36.03 -2.13 -49.42
C GLU A 351 36.12 -2.05 -50.97
N PRO A 352 35.08 -1.61 -51.75
CA PRO A 352 34.67 -0.20 -51.66
C PRO A 352 33.20 0.17 -52.03
N SER A 353 32.88 1.41 -51.63
CA SER A 353 32.12 2.43 -52.39
C SER A 353 30.59 2.52 -52.29
N SER A 354 30.20 3.54 -51.50
CA SER A 354 29.29 4.66 -51.81
C SER A 354 27.87 4.43 -52.34
N ARG A 355 26.89 4.96 -51.59
CA ARG A 355 26.01 6.03 -52.08
C ARG A 355 25.26 6.72 -50.94
N VAL A 356 25.51 8.03 -50.85
CA VAL A 356 24.80 9.05 -50.08
C VAL A 356 23.43 9.30 -50.70
N LEU A 357 22.39 9.40 -49.87
CA LEU A 357 21.22 10.24 -50.17
C LEU A 357 20.74 10.93 -48.89
N SER A 358 21.01 12.23 -48.84
CA SER A 358 20.44 13.23 -47.95
C SER A 358 19.19 13.85 -48.58
N GLN A 359 18.10 13.99 -47.82
CA GLN A 359 17.09 15.06 -47.95
C GLN A 359 16.60 15.32 -46.50
N GLY A 360 16.79 16.49 -45.89
CA GLY A 360 16.11 17.76 -46.19
C GLY A 360 14.69 17.70 -45.59
N SER A 361 14.25 18.51 -44.62
CA SER A 361 14.42 19.96 -44.49
C SER A 361 13.98 20.46 -43.09
N GLN A 362 14.56 21.58 -42.66
CA GLN A 362 14.16 22.39 -41.50
C GLN A 362 12.99 23.34 -41.83
N GLU A 363 12.16 23.54 -40.81
CA GLU A 363 11.59 24.79 -40.26
C GLU A 363 10.80 25.78 -41.14
N SER A 364 9.57 26.04 -40.68
CA SER A 364 9.06 27.38 -40.35
C SER A 364 8.12 27.29 -39.15
#